data_AF-A0A371PQX4-F1
#
_entry.id   AF-A0A371PQX4-F1
#
_cell.length_a   1.000
_cell.length_b   1.000
_cell.length_c   1.000
_cell.angle_alpha   90.00
_cell.angle_beta   90.00
_cell.angle_gamma   90.00
#
_symmetry.space_group_name_H-M   'P 1'
#
loop_
_entity.id
_entity.type
_entity.pdbx_description
1 polymer ?
#
loop_
_entity_poly.entity_id
_entity_poly.type
_entity_poly.pdbx_seq_one_letter_code
_entity_poly.pdbx_strand_id
1 'polypeptide(L)'
;MCNALGLRPDVDLCNVSAATCAGGGLSLVHAFNRLQGFLDDKVLVVVAEKLTTAIPRSQHRIVEKVYGGLFADTAGACIVTSARRPGLVIEHAGQRRLPNSEDRYFVRLRQAGVRFASEGSRPAYRAI
;
A
#
# COMPACT_ATOMS: atom_id res chain seq x y z
N MET A 1 -15.36 -8.06 -1.04
CA MET A 1 -14.97 -7.96 0.38
C MET A 1 -16.14 -7.47 1.25
N CYS A 2 -16.74 -6.31 0.96
CA CYS A 2 -17.83 -5.73 1.76
C CYS A 2 -18.99 -6.72 2.01
N ASN A 3 -19.45 -7.41 0.96
CA ASN A 3 -20.49 -8.44 1.10
C ASN A 3 -20.06 -9.61 1.99
N ALA A 4 -18.81 -10.07 1.86
CA ALA A 4 -18.28 -11.17 2.66
C ALA A 4 -18.13 -10.79 4.15
N LEU A 5 -17.96 -9.51 4.45
CA LEU A 5 -17.91 -8.97 5.80
C LEU A 5 -19.27 -8.50 6.34
N GLY A 6 -20.35 -8.62 5.54
CA GLY A 6 -21.69 -8.16 5.93
C GLY A 6 -21.77 -6.67 6.23
N LEU A 7 -20.94 -5.84 5.57
CA LEU A 7 -20.99 -4.39 5.77
C LEU A 7 -22.34 -3.84 5.29
N ARG A 8 -22.75 -2.71 5.88
CA ARG A 8 -23.91 -1.94 5.43
C ARG A 8 -23.82 -1.65 3.92
N PRO A 9 -24.94 -1.73 3.17
CA PRO A 9 -24.93 -1.57 1.71
C PRO A 9 -24.54 -0.16 1.26
N ASP A 10 -24.66 0.82 2.15
CA ASP A 10 -24.34 2.23 1.96
C ASP A 10 -23.02 2.63 2.64
N VAL A 11 -22.10 1.67 2.82
CA VAL A 11 -20.75 1.96 3.34
C VAL A 11 -19.98 2.81 2.33
N ASP A 12 -19.33 3.87 2.82
CA ASP A 12 -18.41 4.65 2.00
C ASP A 12 -17.12 3.85 1.73
N LEU A 13 -16.64 3.86 0.49
CA LEU A 13 -15.51 3.07 0.04
C LEU A 13 -14.42 3.95 -0.54
N CYS A 14 -13.25 3.92 0.09
CA CYS A 14 -12.03 4.54 -0.41
C CYS A 14 -11.04 3.46 -0.85
N ASN A 15 -10.81 3.34 -2.15
CA ASN A 15 -9.80 2.43 -2.70
C ASN A 15 -8.45 3.13 -2.81
N VAL A 16 -7.43 2.59 -2.13
CA VAL A 16 -6.05 3.05 -2.27
C VAL A 16 -5.33 2.12 -3.25
N SER A 17 -5.12 2.58 -4.48
CA SER A 17 -4.37 1.86 -5.50
C SER A 17 -3.02 2.55 -5.78
N ALA A 18 -2.10 1.83 -6.43
CA ALA A 18 -0.77 2.33 -6.83
C ALA A 18 0.14 2.85 -5.70
N ALA A 19 -0.19 2.64 -4.42
CA ALA A 19 0.62 3.06 -3.28
C ALA A 19 1.71 2.04 -2.88
N THR A 20 1.65 0.81 -3.40
CA THR A 20 2.58 -0.30 -3.08
C THR A 20 2.77 -0.46 -1.56
N CYS A 21 3.99 -0.65 -1.07
CA CYS A 21 4.31 -0.84 0.35
C CYS A 21 3.87 0.35 1.23
N ALA A 22 3.70 1.56 0.67
CA ALA A 22 3.20 2.72 1.41
C ALA A 22 1.68 2.68 1.65
N GLY A 23 0.95 1.75 1.02
CA GLY A 23 -0.51 1.68 1.05
C GLY A 23 -1.10 1.53 2.46
N GLY A 24 -0.41 0.85 3.38
CA GLY A 24 -0.85 0.74 4.76
C GLY A 24 -0.83 2.08 5.50
N GLY A 25 0.31 2.78 5.45
CA GLY A 25 0.42 4.12 6.04
C GLY A 25 -0.53 5.13 5.38
N LEU A 26 -0.63 5.11 4.04
CA LEU A 26 -1.52 6.00 3.31
C LEU A 26 -3.00 5.78 3.68
N SER A 27 -3.42 4.52 3.85
CA SER A 27 -4.78 4.20 4.32
C SER A 27 -5.07 4.77 5.72
N LEU A 28 -4.08 4.74 6.62
CA LEU A 28 -4.21 5.34 7.94
C LEU A 28 -4.31 6.87 7.88
N VAL A 29 -3.58 7.53 6.97
CA VAL A 29 -3.71 8.98 6.72
C VAL A 29 -5.13 9.31 6.25
N HIS A 30 -5.70 8.54 5.32
CA HIS A 30 -7.07 8.74 4.87
C HIS A 30 -8.09 8.51 6.01
N ALA A 31 -7.92 7.47 6.81
CA ALA A 31 -8.77 7.20 7.96
C ALA A 31 -8.71 8.34 8.99
N PHE A 32 -7.50 8.82 9.32
CA PHE A 32 -7.28 9.94 10.22
C PHE A 32 -8.01 11.20 9.71
N ASN A 33 -7.79 11.58 8.45
CA ASN A 33 -8.41 12.75 7.85
C ASN A 33 -9.94 12.65 7.80
N ARG A 34 -10.50 11.46 7.52
CA ARG A 34 -11.95 11.26 7.55
C ARG A 34 -12.52 11.50 8.95
N LEU A 35 -11.88 10.94 9.97
CA LEU A 35 -12.34 11.05 11.35
C LEU A 35 -12.19 12.46 11.92
N GLN A 36 -11.37 13.34 11.31
CA GLN A 36 -11.37 14.77 11.66
C GLN A 36 -12.69 15.47 11.27
N GLY A 37 -13.35 15.02 10.19
CA GLY A 37 -14.61 15.61 9.71
C GLY A 37 -15.87 14.84 10.16
N PHE A 38 -15.72 13.57 10.51
CA PHE A 38 -16.84 12.67 10.85
C PHE A 38 -16.49 11.89 12.13
N LEU A 39 -16.64 12.55 13.28
CA LEU A 39 -16.17 11.99 14.55
C LEU A 39 -16.89 10.70 14.95
N ASP A 40 -18.16 10.51 14.59
CA ASP A 40 -18.91 9.30 14.95
C ASP A 40 -18.65 8.10 14.04
N ASP A 41 -17.92 8.30 12.93
CA ASP A 41 -17.60 7.24 12.00
C ASP A 41 -16.64 6.19 12.59
N LYS A 42 -16.67 5.00 12.01
CA LYS A 42 -15.69 3.94 12.22
C LYS A 42 -15.11 3.56 10.87
N VAL A 43 -13.80 3.60 10.75
CA VAL A 43 -13.12 3.28 9.49
C VAL A 43 -12.48 1.91 9.61
N LEU A 44 -12.90 0.96 8.78
CA LEU A 44 -12.22 -0.32 8.61
C LEU A 44 -11.12 -0.15 7.56
N VAL A 45 -9.87 -0.20 7.99
CA VAL A 45 -8.72 -0.24 7.08
C VAL A 45 -8.36 -1.69 6.81
N VAL A 46 -8.25 -2.04 5.53
CA VAL A 46 -7.81 -3.36 5.07
C VAL A 46 -6.70 -3.17 4.06
N VAL A 47 -5.60 -3.88 4.27
CA VAL A 47 -4.51 -4.00 3.31
C VAL A 47 -4.32 -5.48 3.01
N ALA A 48 -4.32 -5.85 1.74
CA ALA A 48 -4.03 -7.20 1.32
C ALA A 48 -3.12 -7.15 0.09
N GLU A 49 -2.14 -8.06 0.06
CA GLU A 49 -1.21 -8.19 -1.04
C GLU A 49 -0.95 -9.66 -1.37
N LYS A 50 -0.77 -9.94 -2.66
CA LYS A 50 -0.47 -11.28 -3.19
C LYS A 50 0.78 -11.24 -4.05
N LEU A 51 1.90 -10.86 -3.43
CA LEU A 51 3.15 -10.54 -4.12
C LEU A 51 3.88 -11.75 -4.69
N THR A 52 3.60 -12.97 -4.20
CA THR A 52 4.22 -14.19 -4.74
C THR A 52 3.92 -14.37 -6.23
N THR A 53 2.79 -13.84 -6.71
CA THR A 53 2.40 -13.85 -8.13
C THR A 53 3.28 -12.97 -9.02
N ALA A 54 3.99 -12.01 -8.44
CA ALA A 54 4.88 -11.09 -9.16
C ALA A 54 6.33 -11.60 -9.25
N ILE A 55 6.67 -12.67 -8.51
CA ILE A 55 8.01 -13.26 -8.49
C ILE A 55 8.23 -14.07 -9.78
N PRO A 56 9.25 -13.77 -10.60
CA PRO A 56 9.56 -14.55 -11.78
C PRO A 56 9.98 -15.99 -11.42
N ARG A 57 9.56 -16.98 -12.24
CA ARG A 57 10.00 -18.38 -12.10
C ARG A 57 11.51 -18.55 -12.23
N SER A 58 12.13 -17.77 -13.11
CA SER A 58 13.58 -17.73 -13.27
C SER A 58 14.11 -16.34 -12.91
N GLN A 59 14.99 -16.30 -11.92
CA GLN A 59 15.60 -15.07 -11.40
C GLN A 59 17.05 -15.00 -11.88
N HIS A 60 17.32 -14.09 -12.80
CA HIS A 60 18.64 -13.98 -13.44
C HIS A 60 19.47 -12.83 -12.86
N ARG A 61 18.81 -11.84 -12.24
CA ARG A 61 19.46 -10.70 -11.61
C ARG A 61 19.43 -10.82 -10.08
N ILE A 62 20.47 -10.30 -9.41
CA ILE A 62 20.56 -10.33 -7.93
C ILE A 62 19.34 -9.69 -7.27
N VAL A 63 18.84 -8.58 -7.83
CA VAL A 63 17.67 -7.87 -7.30
C VAL A 63 16.39 -8.73 -7.35
N GLU A 64 16.26 -9.59 -8.36
CA GLU A 64 15.11 -10.49 -8.49
C GLU A 64 15.15 -11.59 -7.43
N LYS A 65 16.35 -12.06 -7.06
CA LYS A 65 16.54 -13.03 -5.97
C LYS A 65 16.24 -12.40 -4.61
N VAL A 66 16.66 -11.14 -4.40
CA VAL A 66 16.32 -10.38 -3.18
C VAL A 66 14.81 -10.25 -3.03
N TYR A 67 14.10 -9.84 -4.09
CA TYR A 67 12.64 -9.77 -4.06
C TYR A 67 11.99 -11.14 -3.83
N GLY A 68 12.56 -12.20 -4.40
CA GLY A 68 12.13 -13.57 -4.16
C GLY A 68 12.17 -14.01 -2.70
N GLY A 69 13.12 -13.50 -1.92
CA GLY A 69 13.21 -13.77 -0.48
C GLY A 69 12.46 -12.77 0.41
N LEU A 70 12.19 -11.56 -0.08
CA LEU A 70 11.56 -10.49 0.70
C LEU A 70 10.02 -10.53 0.63
N PHE A 71 9.47 -10.81 -0.55
CA PHE A 71 8.03 -10.68 -0.77
C PHE A 71 7.26 -11.93 -0.35
N ALA A 72 6.12 -11.69 0.29
CA ALA A 72 5.18 -12.70 0.73
C ALA A 72 3.74 -12.27 0.43
N ASP A 73 2.80 -13.21 0.57
CA ASP A 73 1.38 -12.92 0.53
C ASP A 73 0.90 -12.64 1.96
N THR A 74 0.15 -11.56 2.17
CA THR A 74 -0.34 -11.19 3.49
C THR A 74 -1.59 -10.33 3.42
N ALA A 75 -2.32 -10.28 4.53
CA ALA A 75 -3.41 -9.34 4.75
C ALA A 75 -3.39 -8.85 6.20
N GLY A 76 -3.69 -7.57 6.38
CA GLY A 76 -3.83 -6.93 7.68
C GLY A 76 -5.04 -6.02 7.69
N ALA A 77 -5.68 -5.88 8.85
CA ALA A 77 -6.81 -4.99 9.02
C ALA A 77 -6.81 -4.36 10.42
N CYS A 78 -7.35 -3.15 10.51
CA CYS A 78 -7.61 -2.49 11.79
C CYS A 78 -8.85 -1.60 11.70
N ILE A 79 -9.43 -1.30 12.86
CA ILE A 79 -10.53 -0.34 12.98
C ILE A 79 -9.93 0.93 13.58
N VAL A 80 -10.20 2.07 12.93
CA VAL A 80 -9.82 3.39 13.40
C VAL A 80 -11.09 4.13 13.83
N THR A 81 -11.04 4.77 15.00
CA THR A 81 -12.15 5.55 15.57
C THR A 81 -11.63 6.84 16.20
N SER A 82 -12.47 7.87 16.30
CA SER A 82 -12.15 9.11 17.05
C SER A 82 -12.18 8.90 18.57
N ALA A 83 -13.00 7.96 19.05
CA ALA A 83 -13.18 7.69 20.47
C ALA A 83 -11.89 7.17 21.12
N ARG A 84 -11.54 7.72 22.28
CA ARG A 84 -10.40 7.26 23.06
C ARG A 84 -10.67 5.85 23.60
N ARG A 85 -9.82 4.90 23.22
CA ARG A 85 -9.87 3.49 23.64
C ARG A 85 -8.47 2.99 23.99
N PRO A 86 -8.33 1.93 24.79
CA PRO A 86 -7.03 1.28 24.98
C PRO A 86 -6.43 0.86 23.63
N GLY A 87 -5.16 1.20 23.38
CA GLY A 87 -4.47 0.84 22.12
C GLY A 87 -3.57 1.95 21.59
N LEU A 88 -3.15 1.80 20.33
CA LEU A 88 -2.36 2.79 19.62
C LEU A 88 -3.19 4.02 19.29
N VAL A 89 -2.60 5.20 19.47
CA VAL A 89 -3.21 6.49 19.16
C VAL A 89 -2.47 7.10 17.97
N ILE A 90 -3.21 7.54 16.96
CA ILE A 90 -2.67 8.34 15.86
C ILE A 90 -2.82 9.81 16.26
N GLU A 91 -1.75 10.44 16.73
CA GLU A 91 -1.77 11.87 17.08
C GLU A 91 -1.64 12.74 15.83
N HIS A 92 -0.83 12.29 14.87
CA HIS A 92 -0.58 12.97 13.61
C HIS A 92 -0.45 11.95 12.48
N ALA A 93 -0.92 12.34 11.29
CA ALA A 93 -0.81 11.53 10.08
C ALA A 93 -0.46 12.42 8.88
N GLY A 94 0.41 11.93 8.00
CA GLY A 94 0.80 12.65 6.79
C GLY A 94 1.54 11.76 5.81
N GLN A 95 1.74 12.29 4.61
CA GLN A 95 2.52 11.65 3.55
C GLN A 95 3.49 12.65 2.95
N ARG A 96 4.67 12.19 2.56
CA ARG A 96 5.67 13.03 1.90
C ARG A 96 6.30 12.25 0.76
N ARG A 97 6.31 12.88 -0.41
CA ARG A 97 7.10 12.42 -1.56
C ARG A 97 8.54 12.88 -1.41
N LEU A 98 9.49 11.98 -1.63
CA LEU A 98 10.90 12.35 -1.67
C LEU A 98 11.21 13.07 -2.99
N PRO A 99 11.98 14.16 -2.97
CA PRO A 99 12.41 14.84 -4.20
C PRO A 99 13.23 13.89 -5.09
N ASN A 100 13.01 13.94 -6.41
CA ASN A 100 13.79 13.20 -7.43
C ASN A 100 13.83 11.68 -7.19
N SER A 101 12.74 11.10 -6.69
CA SER A 101 12.62 9.67 -6.36
C SER A 101 11.76 8.87 -7.34
N GLU A 102 11.28 9.49 -8.42
CA GLU A 102 10.36 8.92 -9.42
C GLU A 102 10.87 7.59 -9.97
N ASP A 103 12.16 7.52 -10.29
CA ASP A 103 12.76 6.36 -10.96
C ASP A 103 13.40 5.36 -9.99
N ARG A 104 13.20 5.52 -8.68
CA ARG A 104 13.89 4.69 -7.67
C ARG A 104 13.17 3.39 -7.36
N TYR A 105 11.84 3.44 -7.35
CA TYR A 105 10.99 2.28 -7.11
C TYR A 105 9.77 2.38 -8.00
N PHE A 106 9.61 1.40 -8.88
CA PHE A 106 8.50 1.39 -9.80
C PHE A 106 7.99 -0.02 -10.05
N VAL A 107 6.70 -0.07 -10.37
CA VAL A 107 6.00 -1.28 -10.76
C VAL A 107 5.70 -1.19 -12.24
N ARG A 108 6.22 -2.12 -13.04
CA ARG A 108 5.93 -2.20 -14.47
C ARG A 108 4.88 -3.26 -14.74
N LEU A 109 3.79 -2.86 -15.39
CA LEU A 109 2.82 -3.78 -15.95
C LEU A 109 3.39 -4.37 -17.25
N ARG A 110 3.37 -5.69 -17.37
CA ARG A 110 3.76 -6.46 -18.55
C ARG A 110 2.67 -7.48 -18.86
N GLN A 111 2.71 -8.04 -20.06
CA GLN A 111 1.77 -9.12 -20.46
C GLN A 111 1.84 -10.33 -19.50
N ALA A 112 3.04 -10.63 -18.97
CA ALA A 112 3.25 -11.69 -17.99
C ALA A 112 2.92 -11.28 -16.54
N GLY A 113 2.30 -10.11 -16.32
CA GLY A 113 1.92 -9.60 -15.01
C GLY A 113 2.80 -8.45 -14.52
N VAL A 114 2.87 -8.32 -13.19
CA VAL A 114 3.49 -7.19 -12.50
C VAL A 114 4.97 -7.46 -12.26
N ARG A 115 5.83 -6.45 -12.48
CA ARG A 115 7.27 -6.52 -12.17
C ARG A 115 7.70 -5.36 -11.28
N PHE A 116 8.26 -5.70 -10.12
CA PHE A 116 8.95 -4.75 -9.25
C PHE A 116 10.36 -4.48 -9.78
N ALA A 117 10.77 -3.23 -9.73
CA ALA A 117 12.11 -2.82 -10.07
C ALA A 117 12.54 -1.64 -9.20
N SER A 118 13.84 -1.61 -8.92
CA SER A 118 14.51 -0.54 -8.22
C SER A 118 15.85 -0.29 -8.88
N GLU A 119 16.20 0.98 -9.05
CA GLU A 119 17.51 1.41 -9.55
C GLU A 119 18.36 1.89 -8.38
N GLY A 120 19.40 1.13 -8.06
CA GLY A 120 20.47 1.54 -7.14
C GLY A 120 21.49 2.41 -7.87
N SER A 121 21.47 3.72 -7.63
CA SER A 121 22.54 4.69 -7.96
C SER A 121 23.20 4.63 -9.37
N ARG A 122 22.60 5.40 -10.31
CA ARG A 122 23.14 6.11 -11.51
C ARG A 122 23.21 5.40 -12.90
N PRO A 123 23.05 6.15 -14.02
CA PRO A 123 22.44 7.49 -14.21
C PRO A 123 21.11 7.44 -14.97
N ALA A 124 20.36 8.55 -14.86
CA ALA A 124 19.04 8.77 -15.45
C ALA A 124 18.92 8.27 -16.90
N TYR A 125 17.94 7.42 -17.15
CA TYR A 125 17.50 7.14 -18.51
C TYR A 125 16.74 8.38 -19.03
N ARG A 126 17.34 9.07 -20.02
CA ARG A 126 16.64 10.07 -20.83
C ARG A 126 15.55 9.35 -21.62
N ALA A 127 14.31 9.76 -21.41
CA ALA A 127 13.21 9.42 -22.30
C ALA A 127 13.53 9.89 -23.72
N ILE A 128 13.37 8.98 -24.67
CA ILE A 128 13.19 9.28 -26.10
C ILE A 128 11.70 9.54 -26.30
#